data_AF-A7T7Z3-F1
#
_entry.id   AF-A7T7Z3-F1
#
_cell.length_a   1.000
_cell.length_b   1.000
_cell.length_c   1.000
_cell.angle_alpha   90.00
_cell.angle_beta   90.00
_cell.angle_gamma   90.00
#
_symmetry.space_group_name_H-M   'P 1'
#
loop_
_entity.id
_entity.type
_entity.pdbx_description
1 polymer ?
#
loop_
_entity_poly.entity_id
_entity_poly.type
_entity_poly.pdbx_seq_one_letter_code
_entity_poly.pdbx_strand_id
1 'polypeptide(L)'
;MFKSFAKRMLLIGLIFGACYPEVNSVKCYMCFSRTSFEDCDNNLEIHDCSTIPGRYTYDTCQSIYIVRRLNATTNLYTYRRACAQKHQCELTIKRCESLNMYCENECCYDNLCNDARKLSGLVSVIVVSLLIVSMLVYQ
;
A
#
# COMPACT_ATOMS: atom_id res chain seq x y z
N MET A 1 -10.71 -4.12 51.65
CA MET A 1 -11.33 -3.66 50.37
C MET A 1 -10.37 -2.88 49.47
N PHE A 2 -9.56 -1.93 49.98
CA PHE A 2 -8.65 -1.09 49.18
C PHE A 2 -7.54 -1.82 48.39
N LYS A 3 -7.04 -2.96 48.87
CA LYS A 3 -5.93 -3.71 48.21
C LYS A 3 -6.31 -4.37 46.88
N SER A 4 -7.60 -4.66 46.66
CA SER A 4 -8.12 -5.30 45.44
C SER A 4 -8.33 -4.29 44.31
N PHE A 5 -8.66 -3.03 44.66
CA PHE A 5 -8.91 -1.96 43.70
C PHE A 5 -7.62 -1.45 43.04
N ALA A 6 -6.53 -1.34 43.82
CA ALA A 6 -5.22 -0.93 43.31
C ALA A 6 -4.62 -1.94 42.30
N LYS A 7 -4.82 -3.24 42.51
CA LYS A 7 -4.39 -4.29 41.56
C LYS A 7 -5.16 -4.25 40.24
N ARG A 8 -6.46 -3.93 40.28
CA ARG A 8 -7.29 -3.80 39.06
C ARG A 8 -6.92 -2.55 38.26
N MET A 9 -6.56 -1.44 38.92
CA MET A 9 -6.10 -0.22 38.25
C MET A 9 -4.72 -0.38 37.59
N LEU A 10 -3.80 -1.15 38.19
CA LEU A 10 -2.48 -1.46 37.59
C LEU A 10 -2.59 -2.32 36.32
N LEU A 11 -3.55 -3.25 36.27
CA LEU A 11 -3.82 -4.08 35.09
C LEU A 11 -4.42 -3.26 33.93
N ILE A 12 -5.28 -2.28 34.23
CA ILE A 12 -5.85 -1.39 33.21
C ILE A 12 -4.77 -0.47 32.64
N GLY A 13 -3.84 0.04 33.46
CA GLY A 13 -2.71 0.86 32.98
C GLY A 13 -1.76 0.12 32.02
N LEU A 14 -1.54 -1.19 32.24
CA LEU A 14 -0.72 -2.02 31.34
C LEU A 14 -1.41 -2.34 30.00
N ILE A 15 -2.75 -2.41 29.98
CA ILE A 15 -3.52 -2.66 28.75
C ILE A 15 -3.63 -1.38 27.89
N PHE A 16 -3.72 -0.20 28.51
CA PHE A 16 -3.80 1.08 27.79
C PHE A 16 -2.43 1.66 27.40
N GLY A 17 -1.33 1.24 28.05
CA GLY A 17 0.03 1.69 27.70
C GLY A 17 0.62 1.04 26.44
N ALA A 18 0.07 -0.08 25.96
CA ALA A 18 0.54 -0.80 24.77
C ALA A 18 -0.17 -0.38 23.48
N CYS A 19 -1.11 0.56 23.55
CA CYS A 19 -1.89 1.05 22.41
C CYS A 19 -1.48 2.48 22.03
N TYR A 20 -0.18 2.81 22.16
CA TYR A 20 0.35 3.88 21.33
C TYR A 20 0.28 3.33 19.90
N PRO A 21 -0.44 3.97 18.97
CA PRO A 21 -0.18 3.70 17.58
C PRO A 21 1.31 4.05 17.42
N GLU A 22 2.16 3.02 17.27
CA GLU A 22 3.43 3.24 16.63
C GLU A 22 3.10 4.08 15.40
N VAL A 23 3.78 5.22 15.27
CA VAL A 23 3.75 5.99 14.03
C VAL A 23 4.40 5.07 13.01
N ASN A 24 3.61 4.13 12.51
CA ASN A 24 4.05 3.05 11.66
C ASN A 24 4.42 3.72 10.35
N SER A 25 5.72 3.85 10.13
CA SER A 25 6.23 4.27 8.85
C SER A 25 5.73 3.27 7.80
N VAL A 26 5.02 3.79 6.79
CA VAL A 26 4.56 2.91 5.71
C VAL A 26 5.77 2.46 4.90
N LYS A 27 5.87 1.16 4.67
CA LYS A 27 6.83 0.58 3.72
C LYS A 27 6.12 0.35 2.41
N CYS A 28 6.74 0.70 1.29
CA CYS A 28 6.15 0.52 -0.02
C CYS A 28 7.13 -0.19 -0.95
N TYR A 29 6.56 -0.88 -1.94
CA TYR A 29 7.30 -1.33 -3.10
C TYR A 29 7.65 -0.13 -3.99
N MET A 30 8.90 -0.07 -4.43
CA MET A 30 9.40 0.95 -5.34
C MET A 30 10.05 0.30 -6.55
N CYS A 31 9.69 0.78 -7.73
CA CYS A 31 10.32 0.39 -8.99
C CYS A 31 9.99 1.41 -10.07
N PHE A 32 10.70 1.34 -11.19
CA PHE A 32 10.43 2.14 -12.38
C PHE A 32 10.71 1.34 -13.65
N SER A 33 9.83 1.45 -14.63
CA SER A 33 10.04 0.90 -15.98
C SER A 33 9.37 1.78 -17.05
N ARG A 34 9.87 1.69 -18.27
CA ARG A 34 9.27 2.31 -19.47
C ARG A 34 8.56 1.31 -20.38
N THR A 35 8.56 0.03 -20.02
CA THR A 35 8.10 -1.07 -20.87
C THR A 35 6.85 -1.75 -20.32
N SER A 36 6.85 -2.14 -19.04
CA SER A 36 5.70 -2.79 -18.40
C SER A 36 5.77 -2.73 -16.87
N PHE A 37 4.66 -3.05 -16.20
CA PHE A 37 4.69 -3.33 -14.75
C PHE A 37 5.52 -4.58 -14.44
N GLU A 38 5.49 -5.62 -15.27
CA GLU A 38 6.31 -6.83 -15.05
C GLU A 38 7.81 -6.49 -14.98
N ASP A 39 8.31 -5.64 -15.88
CA ASP A 39 9.71 -5.20 -15.86
C ASP A 39 10.03 -4.28 -14.67
N CYS A 40 9.04 -3.49 -14.21
CA CYS A 40 9.12 -2.75 -12.96
C CYS A 40 9.25 -3.74 -11.78
N ASP A 41 8.40 -4.76 -11.79
CA ASP A 41 8.22 -5.73 -10.72
C ASP A 41 9.44 -6.64 -10.56
N ASN A 42 10.17 -6.90 -11.65
CA ASN A 42 11.45 -7.61 -11.66
C ASN A 42 12.57 -6.86 -10.92
N ASN A 43 12.43 -5.55 -10.71
CA ASN A 43 13.41 -4.69 -10.03
C ASN A 43 12.81 -4.02 -8.79
N LEU A 44 11.95 -4.73 -8.08
CA LEU A 44 11.27 -4.24 -6.88
C LEU A 44 12.22 -4.07 -5.70
N GLU A 45 12.15 -2.90 -5.08
CA GLU A 45 12.80 -2.61 -3.81
C GLU A 45 11.77 -2.25 -2.76
N ILE A 46 12.00 -2.67 -1.51
CA ILE A 46 11.18 -2.26 -0.37
C ILE A 46 11.84 -1.06 0.28
N HIS A 47 11.10 0.03 0.39
CA HIS A 47 11.57 1.26 1.02
C HIS A 47 10.67 1.65 2.18
N ASP A 48 11.29 2.11 3.27
CA ASP A 48 10.59 2.78 4.35
C ASP A 48 10.35 4.25 3.95
N CYS A 49 9.09 4.61 3.74
CA CYS A 49 8.72 5.93 3.23
C CYS A 49 9.06 7.07 4.21
N SER A 50 9.22 6.78 5.51
CA SER A 50 9.62 7.78 6.50
C SER A 50 11.10 8.18 6.37
N THR A 51 11.91 7.32 5.77
CA THR A 51 13.37 7.55 5.61
C THR A 51 13.72 8.32 4.34
N ILE A 52 12.77 8.49 3.43
CA ILE A 52 13.00 9.20 2.18
C ILE A 52 13.15 10.69 2.48
N PRO A 53 14.32 11.30 2.17
CA PRO A 53 14.55 12.71 2.45
C PRO A 53 13.55 13.57 1.66
N GLY A 54 12.86 14.45 2.38
CA GLY A 54 11.84 15.31 1.81
C GLY A 54 11.33 16.31 2.82
N ARG A 55 10.68 17.37 2.31
CA ARG A 55 10.04 18.39 3.16
C ARG A 55 8.73 17.91 3.80
N TYR A 56 8.21 16.78 3.33
CA TYR A 56 6.88 16.27 3.64
C TYR A 56 6.96 14.79 3.98
N THR A 57 6.06 14.33 4.83
CA THR A 57 5.93 12.92 5.20
C THR A 57 5.31 12.13 4.05
N TYR A 58 5.98 11.07 3.63
CA TYR A 58 5.42 10.08 2.71
C TYR A 58 4.73 8.99 3.51
N ASP A 59 3.41 8.89 3.36
CA ASP A 59 2.52 8.07 4.19
C ASP A 59 1.60 7.17 3.35
N THR A 60 1.83 7.13 2.03
CA THR A 60 0.97 6.43 1.08
C THR A 60 1.82 5.63 0.09
N CYS A 61 1.42 4.40 -0.23
CA CYS A 61 1.97 3.67 -1.36
C CYS A 61 1.19 3.99 -2.63
N GLN A 62 1.89 4.15 -3.74
CA GLN A 62 1.33 4.48 -5.05
C GLN A 62 1.81 3.48 -6.11
N SER A 63 0.89 3.10 -7.00
CA SER A 63 1.16 2.45 -8.28
C SER A 63 0.61 3.35 -9.38
N ILE A 64 1.45 3.73 -10.33
CA ILE A 64 1.07 4.66 -11.39
C ILE A 64 1.55 4.19 -12.76
N TYR A 65 0.65 4.26 -13.73
CA TYR A 65 0.93 4.09 -15.14
C TYR A 65 0.62 5.42 -15.85
N ILE A 66 1.56 5.92 -16.66
CA ILE A 66 1.41 7.18 -17.41
C ILE A 66 1.73 6.92 -18.88
N VAL A 67 0.89 7.47 -19.76
CA VAL A 67 1.16 7.58 -21.20
C VAL A 67 1.23 9.06 -21.57
N ARG A 68 2.41 9.47 -22.04
CA ARG A 68 2.64 10.81 -22.57
C ARG A 68 2.91 10.75 -24.05
N ARG A 69 2.06 11.40 -24.86
CA ARG A 69 2.32 11.54 -26.30
C ARG A 69 3.48 12.52 -26.52
N LEU A 70 4.53 12.06 -27.21
CA LEU A 70 5.66 12.93 -27.60
C LEU A 70 5.43 13.56 -28.97
N ASN A 71 4.84 12.81 -29.89
CA ASN A 71 4.48 13.25 -31.24
C ASN A 71 3.32 12.38 -31.77
N ALA A 72 2.95 12.51 -33.05
CA ALA A 72 1.80 11.79 -33.63
C ALA A 72 1.90 10.25 -33.57
N THR A 73 3.11 9.68 -33.52
CA THR A 73 3.34 8.23 -33.61
C THR A 73 4.06 7.65 -32.40
N THR A 74 4.59 8.49 -31.52
CA THR A 74 5.44 8.08 -30.40
C THR A 74 4.81 8.46 -29.07
N ASN A 75 4.64 7.46 -28.22
CA ASN A 75 4.25 7.61 -26.83
C ASN A 75 5.43 7.24 -25.92
N LEU A 76 5.54 7.95 -24.80
CA LEU A 76 6.38 7.58 -23.68
C LEU A 76 5.51 6.94 -22.61
N TYR A 77 5.86 5.72 -22.23
CA TYR A 77 5.20 4.97 -21.17
C TYR A 77 6.02 5.05 -19.89
N THR A 78 5.34 5.06 -18.76
CA THR A 78 5.96 5.02 -17.43
C THR A 78 5.13 4.13 -16.53
N TYR A 79 5.77 3.12 -15.97
CA TYR A 79 5.23 2.21 -14.97
C TYR A 79 6.05 2.41 -13.71
N ARG A 80 5.40 2.74 -12.60
CA ARG A 80 6.12 3.07 -11.36
C ARG A 80 5.34 2.63 -10.14
N ARG A 81 6.06 2.10 -9.17
CA ARG A 81 5.60 1.96 -7.77
C ARG A 81 6.45 2.86 -6.90
N ALA A 82 5.85 3.54 -5.93
CA ALA A 82 6.57 4.52 -5.10
C ALA A 82 5.88 4.80 -3.77
N CYS A 83 6.66 5.34 -2.83
CA CYS A 83 6.14 6.17 -1.76
C CYS A 83 5.58 7.49 -2.34
N ALA A 84 4.42 7.92 -1.85
CA ALA A 84 3.75 9.14 -2.22
C ALA A 84 3.20 9.86 -0.99
N GLN A 85 2.87 11.13 -1.16
CA GLN A 85 2.07 11.87 -0.19
C GLN A 85 0.59 11.64 -0.51
N LYS A 86 -0.25 11.54 0.52
CA LYS A 86 -1.70 11.45 0.35
C LYS A 86 -2.27 12.47 -0.64
N HIS A 87 -1.89 13.74 -0.51
CA HIS A 87 -2.35 14.81 -1.42
C HIS A 87 -1.89 14.60 -2.87
N GLN A 88 -0.67 14.09 -3.09
CA GLN A 88 -0.19 13.79 -4.44
C GLN A 88 -1.02 12.69 -5.07
N CYS A 89 -1.37 11.66 -4.30
CA CYS A 89 -2.25 10.60 -4.79
C CYS A 89 -3.59 11.15 -5.29
N GLU A 90 -4.24 12.01 -4.51
CA GLU A 90 -5.56 12.58 -4.84
C GLU A 90 -5.53 13.50 -6.07
N LEU A 91 -4.42 14.23 -6.28
CA LEU A 91 -4.29 15.18 -7.39
C LEU A 91 -3.70 14.58 -8.68
N THR A 92 -3.12 13.38 -8.63
CA THR A 92 -2.35 12.82 -9.75
C THR A 92 -3.18 12.74 -11.03
N ILE A 93 -4.43 12.22 -10.96
CA ILE A 93 -5.30 12.10 -12.14
C ILE A 93 -5.63 13.48 -12.73
N LYS A 94 -6.04 14.43 -11.89
CA LYS A 94 -6.32 15.81 -12.32
C LYS A 94 -5.11 16.46 -12.99
N ARG A 95 -3.90 16.19 -12.49
CA ARG A 95 -2.65 16.69 -13.07
C ARG A 95 -2.32 16.02 -14.40
N CYS A 96 -2.65 14.75 -14.58
CA CYS A 96 -2.47 14.08 -15.85
C CYS A 96 -3.43 14.64 -16.92
N GLU A 97 -4.69 14.84 -16.56
CA GLU A 97 -5.70 15.44 -17.44
C GLU A 97 -5.30 16.85 -17.88
N SER A 98 -4.83 17.70 -16.95
CA SER A 98 -4.40 19.06 -17.29
C SER A 98 -3.18 19.13 -18.21
N LEU A 99 -2.39 18.04 -18.26
CA LEU A 99 -1.24 17.88 -19.14
C LEU A 99 -1.56 17.06 -20.41
N ASN A 100 -2.83 16.73 -20.63
CA ASN A 100 -3.30 15.91 -21.75
C ASN A 100 -2.56 14.56 -21.82
N MET A 101 -2.31 13.95 -20.66
CA MET A 101 -1.70 12.63 -20.51
C MET A 101 -2.76 11.64 -20.02
N TYR A 102 -2.63 10.38 -20.42
CA TYR A 102 -3.42 9.30 -19.83
C TYR A 102 -2.69 8.75 -18.61
N CYS A 103 -3.41 8.54 -17.51
CA CYS A 103 -2.86 7.97 -16.29
C CYS A 103 -3.82 6.99 -15.62
N GLU A 104 -3.26 5.91 -15.08
CA GLU A 104 -3.90 5.07 -14.07
C GLU A 104 -3.13 5.25 -12.76
N ASN A 105 -3.85 5.46 -11.66
CA ASN A 105 -3.26 5.75 -10.36
C ASN A 105 -4.00 5.00 -9.26
N GLU A 106 -3.34 4.05 -8.61
CA GLU A 106 -3.82 3.34 -7.43
C GLU A 106 -2.99 3.74 -6.22
N CYS A 107 -3.65 3.99 -5.09
CA CYS A 107 -2.97 4.25 -3.83
C CYS A 107 -3.60 3.47 -2.68
N CYS A 108 -2.78 3.18 -1.69
CA CYS A 108 -3.16 2.46 -0.50
C CYS A 108 -2.23 2.85 0.66
N TYR A 109 -2.66 2.55 1.89
CA TYR A 109 -2.05 3.12 3.11
C TYR A 109 -1.40 2.05 4.00
N ASP A 110 -1.58 0.77 3.68
CA ASP A 110 -1.00 -0.33 4.44
C ASP A 110 0.43 -0.65 3.97
N ASN A 111 1.21 -1.29 4.81
CA ASN A 111 2.55 -1.75 4.44
C ASN A 111 2.51 -2.66 3.21
N LEU A 112 3.34 -2.32 2.21
CA LEU A 112 3.56 -3.09 0.99
C LEU A 112 2.28 -3.32 0.18
N CYS A 113 1.26 -2.51 0.39
CA CYS A 113 -0.07 -2.69 -0.20
C CYS A 113 -0.12 -2.45 -1.71
N ASN A 114 0.90 -1.77 -2.26
CA ASN A 114 1.06 -1.57 -3.69
C ASN A 114 1.77 -2.76 -4.35
N ASP A 115 1.57 -3.97 -3.82
CA ASP A 115 2.14 -5.21 -4.33
C ASP A 115 1.71 -5.45 -5.79
N ALA A 116 2.66 -5.97 -6.56
CA ALA A 116 2.48 -6.50 -7.88
C ALA A 116 1.65 -7.80 -7.91
N ARG A 117 1.69 -8.55 -6.83
CA ARG A 117 1.19 -9.93 -6.75
C ARG A 117 -0.08 -10.04 -5.93
N LYS A 118 -1.02 -9.11 -6.04
CA LYS A 118 -2.34 -9.25 -5.40
C LYS A 118 -3.13 -10.41 -6.03
N LEU A 119 -2.84 -11.62 -5.57
CA LEU A 119 -3.64 -12.84 -5.75
C LEU A 119 -4.56 -13.12 -4.53
N SER A 120 -4.56 -12.22 -3.55
CA SER A 120 -4.85 -12.59 -2.15
C SER A 120 -6.32 -12.52 -1.70
N GLY A 121 -7.27 -12.16 -2.57
CA GLY A 121 -8.69 -12.19 -2.20
C GLY A 121 -9.33 -13.56 -2.47
N LEU A 122 -9.29 -13.98 -3.74
CA LEU A 122 -9.99 -15.17 -4.21
C LEU A 122 -9.37 -16.48 -3.69
N VAL A 123 -8.04 -16.55 -3.57
CA VAL A 123 -7.36 -17.75 -3.06
C VAL A 123 -7.71 -17.98 -1.59
N SER A 124 -7.77 -16.93 -0.77
CA SER A 124 -8.18 -17.04 0.64
C SER A 124 -9.63 -17.51 0.78
N VAL A 125 -10.55 -17.00 -0.05
CA VAL A 125 -11.95 -17.44 -0.03
C VAL A 125 -12.06 -18.92 -0.41
N ILE A 126 -11.36 -19.35 -1.46
CA ILE A 126 -11.38 -20.76 -1.91
C ILE A 126 -10.84 -21.70 -0.82
N VAL A 127 -9.73 -21.35 -0.17
CA VAL A 127 -9.15 -22.16 0.92
C VAL A 127 -10.10 -22.27 2.10
N VAL A 128 -10.72 -21.16 2.52
CA VAL A 128 -11.70 -21.16 3.62
C VAL A 128 -12.95 -21.97 3.25
N SER A 129 -13.47 -21.83 2.03
CA SER A 129 -14.62 -22.62 1.56
C SER A 129 -14.33 -24.12 1.55
N LEU A 130 -13.14 -24.54 1.10
CA LEU A 130 -12.73 -25.94 1.10
C LEU A 130 -12.60 -26.51 2.51
N LEU A 131 -12.07 -25.73 3.46
CA LEU A 131 -11.98 -26.12 4.87
C LEU A 131 -13.37 -26.31 5.49
N ILE A 132 -14.31 -25.40 5.25
CA ILE A 132 -15.69 -25.50 5.75
C ILE A 132 -16.39 -26.75 5.17
N VAL A 133 -16.27 -26.99 3.86
CA VAL A 133 -16.86 -28.18 3.23
C VAL A 133 -16.26 -29.46 3.81
N SER A 134 -14.95 -29.50 4.04
CA SER A 134 -14.30 -30.68 4.64
C SER A 134 -14.80 -30.97 6.06
N MET A 135 -15.07 -29.94 6.88
CA MET A 135 -15.62 -30.14 8.22
C MET A 135 -17.08 -30.57 8.21
N LEU A 136 -17.88 -30.12 7.24
CA LEU A 136 -19.29 -30.51 7.11
C LEU A 136 -19.48 -31.93 6.55
N VAL A 137 -18.52 -32.45 5.77
CA VAL A 137 -18.57 -33.82 5.21
C VAL A 137 -18.07 -34.88 6.19
N TYR A 138 -17.28 -34.50 7.19
CA TYR A 138 -16.73 -35.39 8.22
C TYR A 138 -17.56 -35.46 9.53
N GLN A 139 -18.74 -34.83 9.56
CA GLN A 139 -19.77 -35.00 10.61
C GLN A 139 -20.88 -35.93 10.13
#